data_AF-A0A3N5FJD2-F1
#
_entry.id   AF-A0A3N5FJD2-F1
#
_cell.length_a   1.000
_cell.length_b   1.000
_cell.length_c   1.000
_cell.angle_alpha   90.00
_cell.angle_beta   90.00
_cell.angle_gamma   90.00
#
_symmetry.space_group_name_H-M   'P 1'
#
loop_
_entity.id
_entity.type
_entity.pdbx_description
1 polymer ?
#
loop_
_entity_poly.entity_id
_entity_poly.type
_entity_poly.pdbx_seq_one_letter_code
_entity_poly.pdbx_strand_id
1 'polypeptide(L)'
;MAVLRPLSRPPIREAIVEVKCEPVELRRVDALRERLERDFPTAQPFRLASLALHLPDERRGAEPDAAGGRATGWRCESADSSEVALIRQDGLSFGRLASYPGWDVFTDRFLSIWGTFVDIAQPVEVRRISVRYVNDLRLPIGDQFHFERFLTTAPRPPAGLAPEIADFLTQMTLPGGADGLRVAVTQASDAASRSTTELPVTLDIDVTWDRPMPVDERLPARLSDALGTLRDLKNRVFFGLVTEELVSAYS
;
A
#
# COMPACT_ATOMS: atom_id res chain seq x y z
N MET A 1 16.12 -2.03 -19.44
CA MET A 1 15.70 -2.35 -18.05
C MET A 1 15.67 -1.05 -17.27
N ALA A 2 14.69 -0.86 -16.38
CA ALA A 2 14.63 0.35 -15.55
C ALA A 2 15.86 0.42 -14.62
N VAL A 3 16.52 1.57 -14.54
CA VAL A 3 17.70 1.79 -13.70
C VAL A 3 17.23 2.20 -12.31
N LEU A 4 17.49 1.37 -11.30
CA LEU A 4 17.19 1.69 -9.90
C LEU A 4 18.13 2.80 -9.42
N ARG A 5 17.58 3.82 -8.76
CA ARG A 5 18.34 4.94 -8.19
C ARG A 5 17.89 5.25 -6.77
N PRO A 6 18.79 5.59 -5.84
CA PRO A 6 18.39 6.14 -4.56
C PRO A 6 17.74 7.52 -4.77
N LEU A 7 16.59 7.75 -4.15
CA LEU A 7 15.91 9.05 -4.14
C LEU A 7 16.17 9.70 -2.78
N SER A 8 16.60 10.96 -2.75
CA SER A 8 16.77 11.69 -1.48
C SER A 8 15.42 12.13 -0.89
N ARG A 9 14.40 12.29 -1.75
CA ARG A 9 13.03 12.67 -1.38
C ARG A 9 12.03 11.77 -2.12
N PRO A 10 11.92 10.48 -1.78
CA PRO A 10 10.99 9.60 -2.47
C PRO A 10 9.55 10.13 -2.34
N PRO A 11 8.74 10.13 -3.41
CA PRO A 11 7.37 10.64 -3.40
C PRO A 11 6.37 9.73 -2.67
N ILE A 12 6.83 8.95 -1.69
CA ILE A 12 6.02 7.97 -0.99
C ILE A 12 5.14 8.72 0.03
N ARG A 13 3.84 8.74 -0.23
CA ARG A 13 2.84 9.24 0.72
C ARG A 13 2.55 8.18 1.76
N GLU A 14 2.30 6.95 1.32
CA GLU A 14 1.99 5.82 2.19
C GLU A 14 2.78 4.57 1.79
N ALA A 15 3.13 3.78 2.80
CA ALA A 15 3.67 2.44 2.63
C ALA A 15 2.86 1.47 3.50
N ILE A 16 2.46 0.34 2.93
CA ILE A 16 1.61 -0.66 3.59
C ILE A 16 2.22 -2.04 3.38
N VAL A 17 2.31 -2.82 4.45
CA VAL A 17 2.58 -4.25 4.39
C VAL A 17 1.34 -4.99 4.87
N GLU A 18 0.97 -6.06 4.19
CA GLU A 18 -0.07 -6.97 4.63
C GLU A 18 0.44 -8.41 4.63
N VAL A 19 0.08 -9.15 5.67
CA VAL A 19 0.23 -10.60 5.71
C VAL A 19 -1.13 -11.18 6.08
N LYS A 20 -1.69 -11.99 5.18
CA LYS A 20 -2.87 -12.81 5.45
C LYS A 20 -2.47 -14.20 5.87
N CYS A 21 -3.22 -14.78 6.77
CA CYS A 21 -3.00 -16.13 7.29
C CYS A 21 -4.29 -16.96 7.30
N GLU A 22 -4.15 -18.23 7.67
CA GLU A 22 -5.28 -19.04 8.11
C GLU A 22 -6.04 -18.31 9.23
N PRO A 23 -7.39 -18.27 9.20
CA PRO A 23 -8.15 -17.58 10.23
C PRO A 23 -7.86 -18.08 11.65
N VAL A 24 -7.64 -17.13 12.56
CA VAL A 24 -7.47 -17.36 14.01
C VAL A 24 -8.75 -17.00 14.77
N GLU A 25 -8.82 -17.42 16.03
CA GLU A 25 -9.95 -17.09 16.91
C GLU A 25 -9.98 -15.59 17.26
N LEU A 26 -11.17 -14.97 17.21
CA LEU A 26 -11.33 -13.54 17.52
C LEU A 26 -10.81 -13.15 18.91
N ARG A 27 -10.95 -14.02 19.92
CA ARG A 27 -10.43 -13.76 21.28
C ARG A 27 -8.91 -13.52 21.30
N ARG A 28 -8.16 -14.12 20.38
CA ARG A 28 -6.71 -13.93 20.27
C ARG A 28 -6.38 -12.60 19.59
N VAL A 29 -7.22 -12.19 18.64
CA VAL A 29 -7.17 -10.86 18.01
C VAL A 29 -7.44 -9.76 19.04
N ASP A 30 -8.41 -9.97 19.93
CA ASP A 30 -8.71 -9.04 21.04
C ASP A 30 -7.52 -8.93 22.02
N ALA A 31 -6.91 -10.05 22.39
CA ALA A 31 -5.72 -10.07 23.24
C ALA A 31 -4.51 -9.38 22.60
N LEU A 32 -4.34 -9.52 21.27
CA LEU A 32 -3.30 -8.81 20.55
C LEU A 32 -3.52 -7.30 20.54
N ARG A 33 -4.77 -6.83 20.36
CA ARG A 33 -5.12 -5.40 20.46
C ARG A 33 -4.73 -4.85 21.83
N GLU A 34 -5.04 -5.57 22.91
CA GLU A 34 -4.65 -5.19 24.28
C GLU A 34 -3.13 -5.11 24.43
N ARG A 35 -2.39 -6.08 23.87
CA ARG A 35 -0.92 -6.09 23.92
C ARG A 35 -0.29 -4.88 23.22
N LEU A 36 -0.95 -4.36 22.19
CA LEU A 36 -0.49 -3.27 21.34
C LEU A 36 -1.01 -1.89 21.78
N GLU A 37 -1.85 -1.79 22.82
CA GLU A 37 -2.48 -0.55 23.28
C GLU A 37 -1.49 0.58 23.57
N ARG A 38 -0.32 0.25 24.13
CA ARG A 38 0.74 1.24 24.40
C ARG A 38 1.26 1.90 23.12
N ASP A 39 1.37 1.11 22.05
CA ASP A 39 1.92 1.55 20.77
C ASP A 39 0.82 2.16 19.88
N PHE A 40 -0.43 1.71 20.05
CA PHE A 40 -1.62 2.15 19.33
C PHE A 40 -2.77 2.46 20.32
N PRO A 41 -2.76 3.65 20.96
CA PRO A 41 -3.72 3.99 22.01
C PRO A 41 -5.15 4.20 21.51
N THR A 42 -5.34 4.42 20.21
CA THR A 42 -6.66 4.57 19.60
C THR A 42 -7.00 3.29 18.85
N ALA A 43 -8.11 2.64 19.21
CA ALA A 43 -8.56 1.42 18.55
C ALA A 43 -10.09 1.41 18.37
N GLN A 44 -10.54 0.98 17.20
CA GLN A 44 -11.96 0.83 16.90
C GLN A 44 -12.24 -0.52 16.22
N PRO A 45 -13.36 -1.20 16.55
CA PRO A 45 -13.75 -2.42 15.86
C PRO A 45 -14.15 -2.10 14.41
N PHE A 46 -13.87 -3.00 13.47
CA PHE A 46 -14.31 -2.85 12.07
C PHE A 46 -14.75 -4.17 11.43
N ARG A 47 -15.49 -4.07 10.32
CA ARG A 47 -15.92 -5.19 9.46
C ARG A 47 -15.12 -5.19 8.16
N LEU A 48 -14.71 -6.37 7.67
CA LEU A 48 -13.82 -6.55 6.52
C LEU A 48 -14.26 -5.86 5.20
N ALA A 49 -15.56 -5.56 5.05
CA ALA A 49 -16.12 -4.96 3.83
C ALA A 49 -15.66 -3.51 3.55
N SER A 50 -14.90 -2.87 4.45
CA SER A 50 -14.50 -1.46 4.36
C SER A 50 -13.01 -1.21 4.03
N LEU A 51 -12.32 -2.16 3.39
CA LEU A 51 -10.86 -2.06 3.17
C LEU A 51 -10.45 -1.40 1.85
N ALA A 52 -10.72 -0.10 1.72
CA ALA A 52 -9.88 0.77 0.90
C ALA A 52 -9.23 1.78 1.86
N LEU A 53 -7.93 1.63 2.10
CA LEU A 53 -7.22 2.46 3.09
C LEU A 53 -7.25 3.97 2.78
N HIS A 54 -7.65 4.40 1.58
CA HIS A 54 -7.99 5.80 1.28
C HIS A 54 -9.07 5.95 0.19
N LEU A 55 -10.35 5.93 0.57
CA LEU A 55 -11.39 6.62 -0.18
C LEU A 55 -11.93 7.76 0.70
N PRO A 56 -12.08 9.00 0.18
CA PRO A 56 -12.76 10.08 0.89
C PRO A 56 -14.15 9.62 1.36
N ASP A 57 -14.51 9.99 2.60
CA ASP A 57 -15.79 9.64 3.24
C ASP A 57 -17.03 10.08 2.41
N GLU A 58 -16.88 11.00 1.45
CA GLU A 58 -17.98 11.59 0.69
C GLU A 58 -18.65 10.66 -0.34
N ARG A 59 -18.11 9.44 -0.56
CA ARG A 59 -18.80 8.38 -1.30
C ARG A 59 -19.30 7.23 -0.43
N ARG A 60 -19.17 7.32 0.90
CA ARG A 60 -19.96 6.46 1.79
C ARG A 60 -21.38 7.01 1.77
N GLY A 61 -22.23 6.38 0.96
CA GLY A 61 -23.65 6.41 1.22
C GLY A 61 -23.85 6.15 2.70
N ALA A 62 -24.51 7.08 3.37
CA ALA A 62 -24.91 6.94 4.75
C ALA A 62 -25.89 5.77 4.84
N GLU A 63 -25.36 4.57 5.08
CA GLU A 63 -26.10 3.48 5.68
C GLU A 63 -25.29 2.96 6.87
N PRO A 64 -25.64 3.36 8.11
CA PRO A 64 -25.31 2.55 9.25
C PRO A 64 -26.12 1.27 9.09
N ASP A 65 -25.51 0.24 8.50
CA ASP A 65 -26.18 -1.04 8.30
C ASP A 65 -26.43 -1.68 9.67
N ALA A 66 -27.63 -1.39 10.18
CA ALA A 66 -28.26 -1.92 11.36
C ALA A 66 -28.61 -3.40 11.11
N ALA A 67 -27.62 -4.27 11.23
CA ALA A 67 -27.83 -5.71 11.36
C ALA A 67 -26.59 -6.40 11.97
N GLY A 68 -26.61 -6.57 13.30
CA GLY A 68 -26.05 -7.68 14.12
C GLY A 68 -24.73 -8.39 13.79
N GLY A 69 -23.89 -7.94 12.85
CA GLY A 69 -22.67 -8.63 12.45
C GLY A 69 -21.53 -8.39 13.44
N ARG A 70 -20.95 -9.47 13.99
CA ARG A 70 -19.75 -9.39 14.85
C ARG A 70 -18.59 -8.73 14.11
N ALA A 71 -17.89 -7.81 14.79
CA ALA A 71 -16.63 -7.24 14.30
C ALA A 71 -15.62 -8.37 14.00
N THR A 72 -14.85 -8.22 12.92
CA THR A 72 -13.88 -9.22 12.45
C THR A 72 -12.44 -8.85 12.81
N GLY A 73 -12.24 -7.71 13.48
CA GLY A 73 -10.93 -7.18 13.81
C GLY A 73 -10.96 -5.76 14.38
N TRP A 74 -9.76 -5.20 14.53
CA TRP A 74 -9.47 -3.88 15.10
C TRP A 74 -8.67 -3.02 14.13
N ARG A 75 -9.07 -1.76 14.00
CA ARG A 75 -8.23 -0.71 13.42
C ARG A 75 -7.61 0.06 14.57
N CYS A 76 -6.29 -0.02 14.67
CA CYS A 76 -5.48 0.55 15.74
C CYS A 76 -4.61 1.66 15.14
N GLU A 77 -4.49 2.79 15.82
CA GLU A 77 -3.76 3.99 15.36
C GLU A 77 -2.76 4.46 16.41
N SER A 78 -1.59 4.88 15.95
CA SER A 78 -0.59 5.52 16.82
C SER A 78 -1.09 6.87 17.32
N ALA A 79 -0.50 7.36 18.41
CA ALA A 79 -0.88 8.64 19.02
C ALA A 79 -0.77 9.84 18.05
N ASP A 80 0.18 9.78 17.11
CA ASP A 80 0.39 10.80 16.08
C ASP A 80 -0.37 10.53 14.77
N SER A 81 -1.20 9.47 14.73
CA SER A 81 -1.94 9.01 13.54
C SER A 81 -1.07 8.70 12.31
N SER A 82 0.25 8.57 12.48
CA SER A 82 1.16 8.25 11.37
C SER A 82 1.23 6.76 11.05
N GLU A 83 0.84 5.90 12.01
CA GLU A 83 0.83 4.45 11.87
C GLU A 83 -0.58 3.89 12.08
N VAL A 84 -0.97 2.93 11.25
CA VAL A 84 -2.23 2.20 11.38
C VAL A 84 -1.95 0.70 11.31
N ALA A 85 -2.42 -0.04 12.30
CA ALA A 85 -2.45 -1.49 12.31
C ALA A 85 -3.90 -1.98 12.16
N LEU A 86 -4.15 -2.79 11.14
CA LEU A 86 -5.41 -3.50 10.95
C LEU A 86 -5.22 -4.94 11.37
N ILE A 87 -5.72 -5.28 12.55
CA ILE A 87 -5.61 -6.61 13.14
C ILE A 87 -6.90 -7.38 12.86
N ARG A 88 -6.81 -8.55 12.24
CA ARG A 88 -7.98 -9.33 11.81
C ARG A 88 -7.80 -10.80 12.14
N GLN A 89 -8.90 -11.55 12.09
CA GLN A 89 -8.83 -13.01 12.20
C GLN A 89 -8.03 -13.62 11.04
N ASP A 90 -8.01 -13.00 9.86
CA ASP A 90 -7.31 -13.51 8.68
C ASP A 90 -5.95 -12.85 8.45
N GLY A 91 -5.40 -12.11 9.42
CA GLY A 91 -4.04 -11.57 9.35
C GLY A 91 -3.88 -10.15 9.88
N LEU A 92 -2.83 -9.49 9.41
CA LEU A 92 -2.41 -8.17 9.86
C LEU A 92 -2.05 -7.30 8.66
N SER A 93 -2.47 -6.04 8.67
CA SER A 93 -1.90 -5.01 7.81
C SER A 93 -1.31 -3.89 8.66
N PHE A 94 -0.16 -3.36 8.25
CA PHE A 94 0.48 -2.22 8.89
C PHE A 94 0.74 -1.16 7.83
N GLY A 95 0.31 0.07 8.09
CA GLY A 95 0.49 1.21 7.22
C GLY A 95 1.24 2.32 7.92
N ARG A 96 2.21 2.91 7.22
CA ARG A 96 2.81 4.21 7.53
C ARG A 96 2.17 5.23 6.59
N LEU A 97 1.39 6.15 7.14
CA LEU A 97 0.52 7.07 6.36
C LEU A 97 1.12 8.44 6.09
N ALA A 98 2.23 8.77 6.75
CA ALA A 98 2.99 9.98 6.52
C ALA A 98 4.45 9.78 6.93
N SER A 99 5.34 10.63 6.41
CA SER A 99 6.75 10.66 6.81
C SER A 99 7.40 9.28 6.75
N TYR A 100 7.44 8.68 5.56
CA TYR A 100 7.99 7.36 5.34
C TYR A 100 9.46 7.29 5.79
N PRO A 101 9.81 6.46 6.79
CA PRO A 101 11.11 6.53 7.45
C PRO A 101 12.24 5.82 6.69
N GLY A 102 11.94 5.22 5.54
CA GLY A 102 12.83 4.28 4.86
C GLY A 102 12.42 2.83 5.12
N TRP A 103 12.94 1.93 4.30
CA TRP A 103 12.50 0.52 4.28
C TRP A 103 12.83 -0.24 5.56
N ASP A 104 14.07 -0.13 6.04
CA ASP A 104 14.53 -0.97 7.15
C ASP A 104 13.70 -0.65 8.41
N VAL A 105 13.58 0.65 8.75
CA VAL A 105 12.74 1.11 9.88
C VAL A 105 11.28 0.70 9.72
N PHE A 106 10.71 0.87 8.52
CA PHE A 106 9.31 0.53 8.26
C PHE A 106 9.05 -0.98 8.39
N THR A 107 9.96 -1.81 7.88
CA THR A 107 9.79 -3.26 7.83
C THR A 107 10.10 -3.89 9.18
N ASP A 108 11.11 -3.40 9.90
CA ASP A 108 11.41 -3.82 11.27
C ASP A 108 10.23 -3.54 12.20
N ARG A 109 9.58 -2.37 12.04
CA ARG A 109 8.37 -2.02 12.79
C ARG A 109 7.24 -3.01 12.51
N PHE A 110 6.99 -3.33 11.23
CA PHE A 110 6.01 -4.34 10.86
C PHE A 110 6.33 -5.73 11.43
N LEU A 111 7.56 -6.21 11.27
CA LEU A 111 8.00 -7.53 11.70
C LEU A 111 7.90 -7.70 13.22
N SER A 112 8.13 -6.64 14.00
CA SER A 112 7.92 -6.64 15.46
C SER A 112 6.44 -6.85 15.83
N ILE A 113 5.53 -6.14 15.17
CA ILE A 113 4.07 -6.30 15.38
C ILE A 113 3.62 -7.68 14.90
N TRP A 114 4.12 -8.14 13.75
CA TRP A 114 3.84 -9.47 13.22
C TRP A 114 4.34 -10.60 14.13
N GLY A 115 5.53 -10.46 14.73
CA GLY A 115 6.03 -11.41 15.73
C GLY A 115 5.08 -11.53 16.92
N THR A 116 4.59 -10.39 17.43
CA THR A 116 3.58 -10.36 18.48
C THR A 116 2.26 -11.03 18.05
N PHE A 117 1.86 -10.84 16.78
CA PHE A 117 0.72 -11.55 16.20
C PHE A 117 0.93 -13.06 16.20
N VAL A 118 2.09 -13.55 15.76
CA VAL A 118 2.41 -14.98 15.74
C VAL A 118 2.38 -15.57 17.15
N ASP A 119 2.96 -14.88 18.14
CA ASP A 119 3.05 -15.36 19.52
C ASP A 119 1.66 -15.51 20.18
N ILE A 120 0.77 -14.54 19.97
CA ILE A 120 -0.56 -14.50 20.62
C ILE A 120 -1.61 -15.25 19.79
N ALA A 121 -1.64 -15.00 18.49
CA ALA A 121 -2.67 -15.50 17.61
C ALA A 121 -2.41 -16.93 17.14
N GLN A 122 -1.13 -17.34 17.11
CA GLN A 122 -0.65 -18.65 16.68
C GLN A 122 -1.32 -19.11 15.37
N PRO A 123 -1.21 -18.33 14.28
CA PRO A 123 -1.67 -18.79 12.97
C PRO A 123 -0.90 -20.04 12.56
N VAL A 124 -1.53 -20.91 11.77
CA VAL A 124 -0.88 -22.15 11.29
C VAL A 124 -0.11 -21.91 9.99
N GLU A 125 -0.63 -21.03 9.14
CA GLU A 125 -0.10 -20.81 7.79
C GLU A 125 -0.30 -19.35 7.36
N VAL A 126 0.71 -18.74 6.74
CA VAL A 126 0.60 -17.51 5.96
C VAL A 126 0.11 -17.85 4.56
N ARG A 127 -0.91 -17.15 4.07
CA ARG A 127 -1.54 -17.40 2.75
C ARG A 127 -1.16 -16.38 1.69
N ARG A 128 -0.93 -15.13 2.09
CA ARG A 128 -0.61 -14.03 1.18
C ARG A 128 0.25 -13.00 1.89
N ILE A 129 1.21 -12.44 1.16
CA ILE A 129 2.00 -11.29 1.60
C ILE A 129 1.84 -10.20 0.55
N SER A 130 1.71 -8.93 0.96
CA SER A 130 1.77 -7.82 0.03
C SER A 130 2.55 -6.63 0.59
N VAL A 131 3.09 -5.85 -0.35
CA VAL A 131 3.77 -4.59 -0.11
C VAL A 131 3.19 -3.58 -1.09
N ARG A 132 2.58 -2.51 -0.56
CA ARG A 132 1.94 -1.46 -1.33
C ARG A 132 2.57 -0.11 -1.03
N TYR A 133 2.80 0.68 -2.08
CA TYR A 133 3.26 2.05 -1.99
C TYR A 133 2.33 2.95 -2.77
N VAL A 134 1.79 3.95 -2.08
CA VAL A 134 1.03 5.05 -2.71
C VAL A 134 1.99 6.22 -2.83
N ASN A 135 2.32 6.56 -4.08
CA ASN A 135 3.21 7.66 -4.41
C ASN A 135 2.39 8.87 -4.85
N ASP A 136 2.75 10.04 -4.35
CA ASP A 136 2.16 11.33 -4.71
C ASP A 136 3.15 12.11 -5.58
N LEU A 137 2.91 12.09 -6.89
CA LEU A 137 3.75 12.74 -7.89
C LEU A 137 3.23 14.15 -8.14
N ARG A 138 4.12 15.13 -8.18
CA ARG A 138 3.80 16.54 -8.49
C ARG A 138 4.37 16.87 -9.85
N LEU A 139 3.55 16.74 -10.89
CA LEU A 139 4.01 16.96 -12.27
C LEU A 139 3.98 18.46 -12.58
N PRO A 140 5.09 19.08 -13.01
CA PRO A 140 5.09 20.49 -13.37
C PRO A 140 4.28 20.69 -14.66
N ILE A 141 3.31 21.60 -14.62
CA ILE A 141 2.48 21.97 -15.78
C ILE A 141 2.91 23.33 -16.34
N GLY A 142 2.76 23.48 -17.65
CA GLY A 142 3.01 24.70 -18.41
C GLY A 142 2.53 24.52 -19.86
N ASP A 143 2.82 25.50 -20.73
CA ASP A 143 2.26 25.54 -22.09
C ASP A 143 2.62 24.32 -22.97
N GLN A 144 3.65 23.55 -22.59
CA GLN A 144 4.11 22.34 -23.29
C GLN A 144 3.96 21.07 -22.44
N PHE A 145 2.93 21.04 -21.58
CA PHE A 145 2.69 19.89 -20.72
C PHE A 145 2.21 18.68 -21.52
N HIS A 146 2.93 17.56 -21.38
CA HIS A 146 2.56 16.25 -21.88
C HIS A 146 2.93 15.20 -20.83
N PHE A 147 2.03 14.25 -20.57
CA PHE A 147 2.24 13.22 -19.56
C PHE A 147 3.48 12.34 -19.86
N GLU A 148 3.76 12.08 -21.13
CA GLU A 148 4.90 11.27 -21.61
C GLU A 148 6.27 11.81 -21.20
N ARG A 149 6.36 13.10 -20.82
CA ARG A 149 7.59 13.67 -20.27
C ARG A 149 7.93 13.10 -18.90
N PHE A 150 6.92 12.69 -18.14
CA PHE A 150 7.06 12.26 -16.75
C PHE A 150 6.72 10.78 -16.53
N LEU A 151 5.80 10.25 -17.33
CA LEU A 151 5.28 8.88 -17.22
C LEU A 151 5.62 8.11 -18.51
N THR A 152 6.24 6.94 -18.37
CA THR A 152 6.56 6.07 -19.52
C THR A 152 5.33 5.41 -20.13
N THR A 153 4.27 5.28 -19.33
CA THR A 153 3.00 4.64 -19.69
C THR A 153 1.85 5.61 -19.46
N ALA A 154 1.93 6.78 -20.07
CA ALA A 154 0.87 7.79 -20.06
C ALA A 154 -0.33 7.36 -20.92
N PRO A 155 -1.57 7.73 -20.56
CA PRO A 155 -2.72 7.55 -21.44
C PRO A 155 -2.56 8.39 -22.71
N ARG A 156 -3.10 7.90 -23.83
CA ARG A 156 -3.14 8.63 -25.10
C ARG A 156 -4.57 8.79 -25.57
N PRO A 157 -5.00 10.00 -25.98
CA PRO A 157 -6.33 10.19 -26.54
C PRO A 157 -6.45 9.45 -27.89
N PRO A 158 -7.65 8.97 -28.25
CA PRO A 158 -7.93 8.44 -29.59
C PRO A 158 -7.56 9.42 -30.71
N ALA A 159 -7.15 8.87 -31.86
CA ALA A 159 -6.86 9.68 -33.04
C ALA A 159 -8.08 10.51 -33.47
N GLY A 160 -7.85 11.79 -33.80
CA GLY A 160 -8.90 12.72 -34.23
C GLY A 160 -9.54 13.55 -33.10
N LEU A 161 -9.20 13.30 -31.84
CA LEU A 161 -9.55 14.16 -30.71
C LEU A 161 -8.44 15.16 -30.37
N ALA A 162 -8.77 16.16 -29.56
CA ALA A 162 -7.78 17.07 -28.99
C ALA A 162 -6.71 16.27 -28.21
N PRO A 163 -5.42 16.65 -28.30
CA PRO A 163 -4.33 15.93 -27.63
C PRO A 163 -4.37 16.08 -26.10
N GLU A 164 -5.14 17.04 -25.59
CA GLU A 164 -5.23 17.37 -24.18
C GLU A 164 -6.06 16.34 -23.41
N ILE A 165 -5.49 15.82 -22.32
CA ILE A 165 -6.19 14.95 -21.37
C ILE A 165 -6.47 15.77 -20.11
N ALA A 166 -7.76 15.98 -19.81
CA ALA A 166 -8.19 16.73 -18.64
C ALA A 166 -7.95 15.94 -17.34
N ASP A 167 -8.25 14.64 -17.37
CA ASP A 167 -8.13 13.71 -16.24
C ASP A 167 -7.98 12.27 -16.77
N PHE A 168 -7.38 11.37 -15.97
CA PHE A 168 -7.24 9.97 -16.32
C PHE A 168 -7.14 9.04 -15.10
N LEU A 169 -7.57 7.80 -15.32
CA LEU A 169 -7.36 6.65 -14.42
C LEU A 169 -6.92 5.45 -15.26
N THR A 170 -5.80 4.85 -14.89
CA THR A 170 -5.31 3.60 -15.48
C THR A 170 -5.11 2.57 -14.38
N GLN A 171 -5.70 1.38 -14.56
CA GLN A 171 -5.53 0.24 -13.65
C GLN A 171 -5.02 -0.97 -14.42
N MET A 172 -3.93 -1.55 -13.93
CA MET A 172 -3.27 -2.69 -14.54
C MET A 172 -3.00 -3.75 -13.48
N THR A 173 -3.18 -5.02 -13.85
CA THR A 173 -2.64 -6.15 -13.07
C THR A 173 -1.71 -6.94 -13.96
N LEU A 174 -0.45 -7.04 -13.54
CA LEU A 174 0.64 -7.65 -14.28
C LEU A 174 1.13 -8.91 -13.56
N PRO A 175 1.56 -9.95 -14.30
CA PRO A 175 2.28 -11.06 -13.69
C PRO A 175 3.64 -10.58 -13.16
N GLY A 176 4.04 -11.06 -11.98
CA GLY A 176 5.29 -10.65 -11.32
C GLY A 176 6.54 -11.40 -11.77
N GLY A 177 6.40 -12.36 -12.70
CA GLY A 177 7.51 -13.16 -13.25
C GLY A 177 7.85 -14.43 -12.45
N ALA A 178 7.14 -14.71 -11.37
CA ALA A 178 7.23 -15.94 -10.60
C ALA A 178 5.83 -16.42 -10.19
N ASP A 179 5.70 -17.69 -9.85
CA ASP A 179 4.42 -18.26 -9.43
C ASP A 179 3.88 -17.60 -8.15
N GLY A 180 2.59 -17.31 -8.14
CA GLY A 180 1.89 -16.56 -7.10
C GLY A 180 2.23 -15.07 -7.00
N LEU A 181 3.20 -14.56 -7.77
CA LEU A 181 3.64 -13.16 -7.71
C LEU A 181 2.86 -12.29 -8.70
N ARG A 182 2.23 -11.22 -8.22
CA ARG A 182 1.44 -10.28 -9.03
C ARG A 182 1.72 -8.84 -8.65
N VAL A 183 1.56 -7.94 -9.61
CA VAL A 183 1.67 -6.49 -9.41
C VAL A 183 0.37 -5.83 -9.86
N ALA A 184 -0.29 -5.10 -8.97
CA ALA A 184 -1.34 -4.17 -9.34
C ALA A 184 -0.75 -2.75 -9.38
N VAL A 185 -1.10 -2.00 -10.42
CA VAL A 185 -0.68 -0.62 -10.62
C VAL A 185 -1.92 0.23 -10.88
N THR A 186 -2.07 1.32 -10.13
CA THR A 186 -3.04 2.38 -10.42
C THR A 186 -2.31 3.70 -10.66
N GLN A 187 -2.60 4.36 -11.77
CA GLN A 187 -2.19 5.73 -12.03
C GLN A 187 -3.45 6.59 -12.15
N ALA A 188 -3.53 7.68 -11.40
CA ALA A 188 -4.67 8.59 -11.44
C ALA A 188 -4.22 10.03 -11.32
N SER A 189 -4.65 10.91 -12.22
CA SER A 189 -4.52 12.35 -12.00
C SER A 189 -5.55 12.83 -10.98
N ASP A 190 -5.21 13.90 -10.27
CA ASP A 190 -6.15 14.65 -9.44
C ASP A 190 -6.34 16.03 -10.06
N ALA A 191 -7.26 16.10 -11.03
CA ALA A 191 -7.60 17.35 -11.69
C ALA A 191 -8.23 18.38 -10.76
N ALA A 192 -8.87 17.96 -9.65
CA ALA A 192 -9.49 18.86 -8.69
C ALA A 192 -8.45 19.61 -7.85
N SER A 193 -7.32 18.96 -7.56
CA SER A 193 -6.19 19.54 -6.82
C SER A 193 -5.11 20.16 -7.74
N ARG A 194 -5.38 20.32 -9.05
CA ARG A 194 -4.47 20.97 -10.00
C ARG A 194 -4.29 22.46 -9.64
N SER A 195 -3.04 22.92 -9.62
CA SER A 195 -2.69 24.34 -9.50
C SER A 195 -2.34 24.95 -10.87
N THR A 196 -1.87 26.20 -10.91
CA THR A 196 -1.38 26.80 -12.15
C THR A 196 -0.01 26.26 -12.59
N THR A 197 0.73 25.60 -11.70
CA THR A 197 2.11 25.14 -11.94
C THR A 197 2.31 23.65 -11.73
N GLU A 198 1.36 22.95 -11.08
CA GLU A 198 1.48 21.52 -10.82
C GLU A 198 0.16 20.75 -11.04
N LEU A 199 0.29 19.51 -11.50
CA LEU A 199 -0.76 18.50 -11.52
C LEU A 199 -0.38 17.35 -10.59
N PRO A 200 -1.17 17.07 -9.54
CA PRO A 200 -0.96 15.90 -8.70
C PRO A 200 -1.35 14.62 -9.46
N VAL A 201 -0.52 13.60 -9.34
CA VAL A 201 -0.76 12.26 -9.90
C VAL A 201 -0.44 11.22 -8.84
N THR A 202 -1.42 10.39 -8.50
CA THR A 202 -1.20 9.23 -7.64
C THR A 202 -0.67 8.07 -8.48
N LEU A 203 0.46 7.50 -8.05
CA LEU A 203 0.99 6.24 -8.55
C LEU A 203 1.00 5.22 -7.41
N ASP A 204 0.04 4.30 -7.44
CA ASP A 204 -0.16 3.26 -6.46
C ASP A 204 0.30 1.90 -7.02
N ILE A 205 1.21 1.24 -6.31
CA ILE A 205 1.79 -0.04 -6.70
C ILE A 205 1.62 -1.02 -5.54
N ASP A 206 0.88 -2.10 -5.76
CA ASP A 206 0.68 -3.20 -4.82
C ASP A 206 1.28 -4.48 -5.39
N VAL A 207 2.32 -5.00 -4.72
CA VAL A 207 2.98 -6.24 -5.10
C VAL A 207 2.61 -7.33 -4.11
N THR A 208 2.14 -8.44 -4.64
CA THR A 208 1.46 -9.48 -3.86
C THR A 208 2.04 -10.84 -4.18
N TRP A 209 2.19 -11.67 -3.16
CA TRP A 209 2.65 -13.04 -3.28
C TRP A 209 1.67 -13.99 -2.61
N ASP A 210 0.95 -14.74 -3.45
CA ASP A 210 -0.11 -15.68 -3.06
C ASP A 210 0.45 -17.11 -3.02
N ARG A 211 1.34 -17.37 -2.05
CA ARG A 211 1.94 -18.69 -1.82
C ARG A 211 1.89 -19.03 -0.33
N PRO A 212 1.40 -20.23 0.03
CA PRO A 212 1.33 -20.63 1.42
C PRO A 212 2.72 -20.80 2.04
N MET A 213 2.87 -20.38 3.30
CA MET A 213 4.05 -20.63 4.12
C MET A 213 3.63 -21.14 5.49
N PRO A 214 4.10 -22.32 5.94
CA PRO A 214 3.83 -22.79 7.30
C PRO A 214 4.42 -21.82 8.33
N VAL A 215 3.74 -21.66 9.46
CA VAL A 215 4.23 -20.87 10.59
C VAL A 215 5.10 -21.77 11.46
N ASP A 216 6.42 -21.61 11.32
CA ASP A 216 7.46 -22.37 12.01
C ASP A 216 8.66 -21.47 12.37
N GLU A 217 9.71 -22.04 12.95
CA GLU A 217 10.93 -21.33 13.35
C GLU A 217 11.66 -20.62 12.19
N ARG A 218 11.41 -21.04 10.94
CA ARG A 218 12.00 -20.44 9.73
C ARG A 218 11.14 -19.34 9.14
N LEU A 219 9.92 -19.13 9.65
CA LEU A 219 9.01 -18.10 9.14
C LEU A 219 9.64 -16.69 9.15
N PRO A 220 10.34 -16.22 10.21
CA PRO A 220 10.89 -14.87 10.22
C PRO A 220 11.84 -14.59 9.05
N ALA A 221 12.75 -15.52 8.76
CA ALA A 221 13.67 -15.40 7.63
C ALA A 221 12.93 -15.40 6.29
N ARG A 222 12.01 -16.37 6.09
CA ARG A 222 11.22 -16.47 4.86
C ARG A 222 10.36 -15.24 4.60
N LEU A 223 9.78 -14.67 5.65
CA LEU A 223 8.96 -13.46 5.56
C LEU A 223 9.83 -12.24 5.20
N SER A 224 11.01 -12.10 5.80
CA SER A 224 11.94 -11.02 5.47
C SER A 224 12.38 -11.09 3.99
N ASP A 225 12.78 -12.27 3.52
CA ASP A 225 13.17 -12.50 2.12
C ASP A 225 12.01 -12.22 1.15
N ALA A 226 10.80 -12.63 1.52
CA ALA A 226 9.59 -12.34 0.76
C ALA A 226 9.38 -10.83 0.63
N LEU A 227 9.37 -10.09 1.73
CA LEU A 227 9.17 -8.65 1.75
C LEU A 227 10.23 -7.91 0.93
N GLY A 228 11.50 -8.33 1.02
CA GLY A 228 12.58 -7.82 0.18
C GLY A 228 12.32 -8.03 -1.31
N THR A 229 11.90 -9.23 -1.69
CA THR A 229 11.54 -9.57 -3.08
C THR A 229 10.39 -8.69 -3.60
N LEU A 230 9.35 -8.48 -2.78
CA LEU A 230 8.21 -7.61 -3.14
C LEU A 230 8.63 -6.15 -3.29
N ARG A 231 9.47 -5.64 -2.39
CA ARG A 231 10.05 -4.29 -2.49
C ARG A 231 10.83 -4.12 -3.78
N ASP A 232 11.69 -5.07 -4.14
CA ASP A 232 12.52 -4.98 -5.33
C ASP A 232 11.69 -4.97 -6.60
N LEU A 233 10.67 -5.83 -6.68
CA LEU A 233 9.74 -5.82 -7.80
C LEU A 233 8.96 -4.49 -7.86
N LYS A 234 8.46 -4.00 -6.72
CA LYS A 234 7.79 -2.70 -6.64
C LYS A 234 8.70 -1.58 -7.13
N ASN A 235 9.96 -1.56 -6.72
CA ASN A 235 10.93 -0.56 -7.18
C ASN A 235 11.14 -0.63 -8.69
N ARG A 236 11.34 -1.83 -9.25
CA ARG A 236 11.47 -2.01 -10.71
C ARG A 236 10.25 -1.49 -11.46
N VAL A 237 9.05 -1.72 -10.93
CA VAL A 237 7.80 -1.23 -11.52
C VAL A 237 7.73 0.30 -11.43
N PHE A 238 8.01 0.89 -10.27
CA PHE A 238 8.04 2.35 -10.09
C PHE A 238 8.97 3.01 -11.12
N PHE A 239 10.24 2.62 -11.16
CA PHE A 239 11.23 3.18 -12.10
C PHE A 239 10.94 2.82 -13.57
N GLY A 240 10.12 1.80 -13.82
CA GLY A 240 9.62 1.47 -15.15
C GLY A 240 8.48 2.37 -15.61
N LEU A 241 7.74 3.00 -14.69
CA LEU A 241 6.56 3.83 -14.95
C LEU A 241 6.89 5.33 -15.00
N VAL A 242 8.02 5.76 -14.45
CA VAL A 242 8.46 7.16 -14.43
C VAL A 242 9.67 7.39 -15.34
N THR A 243 9.78 8.59 -15.89
CA THR A 243 10.93 8.99 -16.71
C THR A 243 12.10 9.47 -15.85
N GLU A 244 13.28 9.62 -16.46
CA GLU A 244 14.43 10.22 -15.77
C GLU A 244 14.17 11.67 -15.37
N GLU A 245 13.45 12.43 -16.20
CA GLU A 245 13.07 13.82 -15.91
C GLU A 245 12.28 13.91 -14.60
N LEU A 246 11.30 13.01 -14.41
CA LEU A 246 10.54 12.97 -13.16
C LEU A 246 11.40 12.52 -11.97
N VAL A 247 12.24 11.50 -12.16
CA VAL A 247 13.12 10.98 -11.09
C VAL A 247 14.09 12.06 -10.57
N SER A 248 14.61 12.91 -11.46
CA SER A 248 15.50 14.01 -11.08
C SER A 248 14.85 15.04 -10.15
N ALA A 249 13.52 15.19 -10.15
CA ALA A 249 12.82 16.08 -9.22
C ALA A 249 12.81 15.57 -7.76
N TYR A 250 13.09 14.28 -7.56
CA TYR A 250 13.07 13.59 -6.26
C TYR A 250 14.45 13.12 -5.79
N SER A 251 15.50 13.43 -6.57
CA SER A 251 16.89 13.05 -6.31
C SER A 251 17.62 14.11 -5.50
#